data_AF-A0A0Q4X1Y1-F1
#
_entry.id   AF-A0A0Q4X1Y1-F1
#
_cell.length_a   1.000
_cell.length_b   1.000
_cell.length_c   1.000
_cell.angle_alpha   90.00
_cell.angle_beta   90.00
_cell.angle_gamma   90.00
#
_symmetry.space_group_name_H-M   'P 1'
#
loop_
_entity.id
_entity.type
_entity.pdbx_description
1 polymer ?
#
loop_
_entity_poly.entity_id
_entity_poly.type
_entity_poly.pdbx_seq_one_letter_code
_entity_poly.pdbx_strand_id
1 'polypeptide(L)'
;MPLAVSSPPIPERVKAYRSALFDRWVDAKRRAHQSEDIADHRAAVDAYTAFMRAHLASDERKQLDLEDEIARLSAENIRLRGRVRGGGPA
;
A
#
# COMPACT_ATOMS: atom_id res chain seq x y z
N MET A 1 14.97 19.74 -34.41
CA MET A 1 13.73 20.14 -33.70
C MET A 1 13.40 19.04 -32.70
N PRO A 2 13.68 19.19 -31.39
CA PRO A 2 13.23 18.20 -30.42
C PRO A 2 11.72 18.38 -30.23
N LEU A 3 10.95 17.33 -30.51
CA LEU A 3 9.52 17.30 -30.23
C LEU A 3 9.35 17.40 -28.72
N ALA A 4 8.81 18.51 -28.25
CA ALA A 4 8.39 18.65 -26.86
C ALA A 4 7.37 17.54 -26.59
N VAL A 5 7.76 16.55 -25.78
CA VAL A 5 6.88 15.47 -25.34
C VAL A 5 5.82 16.13 -24.46
N SER A 6 4.70 16.50 -25.07
CA SER A 6 3.54 16.99 -24.36
C SER A 6 3.09 15.90 -23.41
N SER A 7 3.12 16.22 -22.13
CA SER A 7 2.82 15.28 -21.07
C SER A 7 1.32 14.97 -21.10
N PRO A 8 0.89 13.70 -21.08
CA PRO A 8 -0.48 13.30 -21.42
C PRO A 8 -1.55 13.97 -20.54
N PRO A 9 -2.81 14.08 -21.00
CA PRO A 9 -3.88 14.67 -20.21
C PRO A 9 -4.04 13.99 -18.84
N ILE A 10 -4.50 14.73 -17.82
CA ILE A 10 -4.69 14.22 -16.46
C ILE A 10 -5.50 12.89 -16.41
N PRO A 11 -6.62 12.75 -17.14
CA PRO A 11 -7.36 11.48 -17.15
C PRO A 11 -6.56 10.30 -17.68
N GLU A 12 -5.71 10.51 -18.69
CA GLU A 12 -4.87 9.46 -19.26
C GLU A 12 -3.76 9.05 -18.30
N ARG A 13 -3.19 10.01 -17.54
CA ARG A 13 -2.23 9.69 -16.48
C ARG A 13 -2.85 8.85 -15.36
N VAL A 14 -4.07 9.19 -14.95
CA VAL A 14 -4.80 8.42 -13.92
C VAL A 14 -5.09 7.00 -14.42
N LYS A 15 -5.50 6.86 -15.68
CA LYS A 15 -5.71 5.55 -16.32
C LYS A 15 -4.41 4.74 -16.37
N ALA A 16 -3.32 5.32 -16.87
CA ALA A 16 -2.02 4.67 -16.95
C ALA A 16 -1.51 4.24 -15.57
N TYR A 17 -1.67 5.08 -14.55
CA TYR A 17 -1.32 4.75 -13.17
C TYR A 17 -2.10 3.54 -12.64
N ARG A 18 -3.42 3.51 -12.85
CA ARG A 18 -4.27 2.38 -12.44
C ARG A 18 -3.91 1.09 -13.18
N SER A 19 -3.62 1.17 -14.49
CA SER A 19 -3.15 0.03 -15.27
C SER A 19 -1.82 -0.53 -14.75
N ALA A 20 -0.84 0.33 -14.47
CA ALA A 20 0.43 -0.11 -13.91
C ALA A 20 0.29 -0.80 -12.53
N LEU A 21 -0.63 -0.30 -11.69
CA LEU A 21 -0.94 -0.95 -10.41
C LEU A 21 -1.62 -2.31 -10.59
N PHE A 22 -2.51 -2.43 -11.58
CA PHE A 22 -3.16 -3.70 -11.92
C PHE A 22 -2.12 -4.74 -12.36
N ASP A 23 -1.23 -4.37 -13.28
CA ASP A 23 -0.19 -5.28 -13.79
C ASP A 23 0.73 -5.76 -12.65
N ARG A 24 1.12 -4.83 -11.75
CA ARG A 24 1.89 -5.17 -10.55
C ARG A 24 1.17 -6.15 -9.63
N TRP A 25 -0.14 -5.98 -9.43
CA TRP A 25 -0.93 -6.91 -8.64
C TRP A 25 -1.03 -8.29 -9.30
N VAL A 26 -1.26 -8.36 -10.61
CA VAL A 26 -1.31 -9.62 -11.36
C VAL A 26 0.01 -10.39 -11.22
N ASP A 27 1.14 -9.70 -11.34
CA ASP A 27 2.46 -10.31 -11.18
C ASP A 27 2.70 -10.80 -9.75
N ALA A 28 2.37 -9.99 -8.74
CA ALA A 28 2.51 -10.37 -7.34
C ALA A 28 1.62 -11.56 -6.99
N LYS A 29 0.37 -11.59 -7.48
CA LYS A 29 -0.55 -12.72 -7.32
C LYS A 29 -0.01 -14.00 -7.96
N ARG A 30 0.59 -13.90 -9.15
CA ARG A 30 1.21 -15.06 -9.82
C ARG A 30 2.35 -15.64 -9.00
N ARG A 31 3.23 -14.78 -8.46
CA ARG A 31 4.34 -15.21 -7.58
C ARG A 31 3.84 -15.86 -6.30
N ALA A 32 2.89 -15.22 -5.62
CA ALA A 32 2.29 -15.76 -4.39
C ALA A 32 1.65 -17.14 -4.62
N HIS A 33 1.00 -17.36 -5.77
CA HIS A 33 0.42 -18.66 -6.10
C HIS A 33 1.45 -19.79 -6.24
N GLN A 34 2.69 -19.45 -6.59
CA GLN A 34 3.80 -20.40 -6.80
C GLN A 34 4.72 -20.50 -5.58
N SER A 35 4.42 -19.77 -4.50
CA SER A 35 5.30 -19.60 -3.35
C SER A 35 4.61 -19.96 -2.05
N GLU A 36 5.35 -20.62 -1.14
CA GLU A 36 4.92 -20.84 0.23
C GLU A 36 5.37 -19.71 1.17
N ASP A 37 6.17 -18.75 0.67
CA ASP A 37 6.66 -17.63 1.47
C ASP A 37 5.54 -16.63 1.78
N ILE A 38 5.25 -16.44 3.06
CA ILE A 38 4.29 -15.47 3.56
C ILE A 38 4.61 -14.04 3.07
N ALA A 39 5.88 -13.71 2.83
CA ALA A 39 6.26 -12.41 2.28
C ALA A 39 5.69 -12.18 0.87
N ASP A 40 5.66 -13.21 0.01
CA ASP A 40 5.08 -13.12 -1.34
C ASP A 40 3.56 -12.96 -1.28
N HIS A 41 2.90 -13.68 -0.37
CA HIS A 41 1.46 -13.53 -0.13
C HIS A 41 1.11 -12.13 0.38
N ARG A 42 1.91 -11.58 1.30
CA ARG A 42 1.76 -10.19 1.77
C ARG A 42 1.96 -9.18 0.65
N ALA A 43 2.99 -9.36 -0.17
CA ALA A 43 3.24 -8.48 -1.31
C ALA A 43 2.07 -8.46 -2.31
N ALA A 44 1.40 -9.59 -2.52
CA ALA A 44 0.19 -9.66 -3.36
C ALA A 44 -0.99 -8.88 -2.75
N VAL A 45 -1.20 -8.97 -1.43
CA VAL A 45 -2.23 -8.20 -0.72
C VAL A 45 -1.94 -6.70 -0.75
N ASP A 46 -0.68 -6.30 -0.57
CA ASP A 46 -0.27 -4.90 -0.60
C ASP A 46 -0.47 -4.31 -2.00
N ALA A 47 -0.09 -5.04 -3.05
CA ALA A 47 -0.31 -4.62 -4.43
C ALA A 47 -1.80 -4.50 -4.77
N TYR A 48 -2.63 -5.43 -4.31
CA TYR A 48 -4.08 -5.36 -4.46
C TYR A 48 -4.66 -4.12 -3.76
N THR A 49 -4.25 -3.89 -2.51
CA THR A 49 -4.71 -2.75 -1.71
C THR A 49 -4.35 -1.42 -2.38
N ALA A 50 -3.12 -1.29 -2.88
CA ALA A 50 -2.70 -0.11 -3.62
C ALA A 50 -3.54 0.11 -4.90
N PHE A 51 -3.83 -0.95 -5.65
CA PHE A 51 -4.70 -0.90 -6.83
C PHE A 51 -6.12 -0.44 -6.48
N MET A 52 -6.71 -0.99 -5.42
CA MET A 52 -8.06 -0.60 -4.97
C MET A 52 -8.09 0.85 -4.49
N ARG A 53 -7.11 1.28 -3.68
CA ARG A 53 -7.02 2.67 -3.20
C ARG A 53 -6.85 3.69 -4.32
N ALA A 54 -6.29 3.32 -5.47
CA ALA A 54 -6.19 4.20 -6.63
C ALA A 54 -7.56 4.52 -7.29
N HIS A 55 -8.62 3.79 -6.94
CA HIS A 55 -9.98 4.02 -7.44
C HIS A 55 -10.81 4.94 -6.54
N LEU A 56 -10.37 5.17 -5.30
CA LEU A 56 -11.06 6.00 -4.33
C LEU A 56 -10.95 7.48 -4.66
N ALA A 57 -11.90 8.26 -4.16
CA ALA A 57 -11.77 9.70 -4.10
C ALA A 57 -10.63 10.10 -3.15
N SER A 58 -10.10 11.31 -3.32
CA SER A 58 -8.96 11.78 -2.51
C SER A 58 -9.24 11.77 -1.01
N ASP A 59 -10.47 12.12 -0.61
CA ASP A 59 -10.85 12.20 0.80
C ASP A 59 -10.99 10.81 1.43
N GLU A 60 -11.59 9.86 0.71
CA GLU A 60 -11.71 8.45 1.13
C GLU A 60 -10.32 7.81 1.29
N ARG A 61 -9.42 8.07 0.34
CA ARG A 61 -8.03 7.61 0.43
C ARG A 61 -7.33 8.21 1.66
N LYS A 62 -7.48 9.51 1.88
CA LYS A 62 -6.88 10.20 3.03
C LYS A 62 -7.41 9.66 4.35
N GLN A 63 -8.70 9.33 4.43
CA GLN A 63 -9.29 8.71 5.60
C GLN A 63 -8.64 7.34 5.89
N LEU A 64 -8.52 6.47 4.88
CA LEU A 64 -7.86 5.16 5.06
C LEU A 64 -6.39 5.30 5.47
N ASP A 65 -5.66 6.25 4.90
CA ASP A 65 -4.26 6.49 5.26
C ASP A 65 -4.14 6.96 6.73
N LEU A 66 -5.12 7.70 7.26
CA LEU A 66 -5.19 8.07 8.67
C LEU A 66 -5.56 6.88 9.56
N GLU A 67 -6.48 6.02 9.13
CA GLU A 67 -6.86 4.80 9.87
C GLU A 67 -5.67 3.83 9.99
N ASP A 68 -4.88 3.66 8.93
CA ASP A 68 -3.64 2.88 8.93
C ASP A 68 -2.63 3.45 9.93
N GLU A 69 -2.47 4.77 9.96
CA GLU A 69 -1.56 5.45 10.87
C GLU A 69 -1.99 5.26 12.34
N ILE A 70 -3.29 5.37 12.62
CA ILE A 70 -3.85 5.07 13.95
C ILE A 70 -3.57 3.63 14.35
N ALA A 71 -3.77 2.67 13.45
CA ALA A 71 -3.51 1.26 13.72
C ALA A 71 -2.03 1.00 14.03
N ARG A 72 -1.12 1.58 13.25
CA ARG A 72 0.33 1.51 13.46
C ARG A 72 0.73 2.07 14.82
N LEU A 73 0.30 3.30 15.13
CA LEU A 73 0.61 3.97 16.39
C LEU A 73 0.01 3.21 17.58
N SER A 74 -1.18 2.64 17.43
CA SER A 74 -1.82 1.83 18.48
C SER A 74 -1.03 0.55 18.77
N ALA A 75 -0.59 -0.16 17.74
CA ALA A 75 0.27 -1.34 17.90
C ALA A 75 1.61 -1.00 18.55
N GLU A 76 2.23 0.12 18.17
CA GLU A 76 3.45 0.60 18.79
C GLU A 76 3.22 0.95 20.27
N ASN A 77 2.14 1.66 20.59
CA ASN A 77 1.81 2.04 21.96
C ASN A 77 1.62 0.80 22.85
N ILE A 78 0.92 -0.22 22.35
CA ILE A 78 0.75 -1.50 23.05
C ILE A 78 2.11 -2.15 23.30
N ARG A 79 2.98 -2.21 22.29
CA ARG A 79 4.34 -2.78 22.41
C ARG A 79 5.17 -2.03 23.46
N LEU A 80 5.14 -0.69 23.44
CA LEU A 80 5.88 0.15 24.37
C LEU A 80 5.35 -0.02 25.81
N ARG A 81 4.03 -0.02 26.00
CA ARG A 81 3.41 -0.29 27.31
C ARG A 81 3.76 -1.68 27.84
N GLY A 82 3.80 -2.69 26.98
CA GLY A 82 4.25 -4.04 27.33
C GLY A 82 5.70 -4.06 27.82
N ARG A 83 6.60 -3.33 27.15
CA ARG A 83 8.01 -3.20 27.57
C ARG A 83 8.16 -2.49 28.91
N VAL A 84 7.43 -1.39 29.13
CA VAL A 84 7.46 -0.65 30.41
C VAL A 84 6.94 -1.52 31.56
N ARG A 85 5.87 -2.30 31.33
CA ARG A 85 5.32 -3.19 32.37
C ARG A 85 6.15 -4.45 32.62
N GLY A 86 6.84 -4.96 31.60
CA GLY A 86 7.70 -6.16 31.70
C GLY A 86 9.13 -5.89 32.16
N GLY A 87 9.52 -4.62 32.36
CA GLY A 87 10.89 -4.20 32.69
C GLY A 87 10.97 -3.13 33.79
N GLY A 88 10.06 -3.16 34.78
CA GLY A 88 10.21 -2.35 36.00
C GLY A 88 11.49 -2.74 36.76
N PRO A 89 12.15 -1.81 37.49
CA PRO A 89 13.42 -2.08 38.16
C PRO A 89 13.26 -3.21 39.19
N ALA A 90 14.22 -4.15 39.16
CA ALA A 90 14.45 -5.12 40.22
C ALA A 90 14.92 -4.44 41.51
#